data_AF-A0A936PVE1-F1
#
_entry.id   AF-A0A936PVE1-F1
#
_cell.length_a   1.000
_cell.length_b   1.000
_cell.length_c   1.000
_cell.angle_alpha   90.00
_cell.angle_beta   90.00
_cell.angle_gamma   90.00
#
_symmetry.space_group_name_H-M   'P 1'
#
loop_
_entity.id
_entity.type
_entity.pdbx_description
1 polymer ?
#
loop_
_entity_poly.entity_id
_entity_poly.type
_entity_poly.pdbx_seq_one_letter_code
_entity_poly.pdbx_strand_id
1 'polypeptide(L)'
;MPAWKPSLSSILSLTWDEYLHALQVRLAAWQVRDATWAKWPVTLDEVRDKSWVDSLALFRERCAGVPLLEMDEDAREILIGDYDAGDADDDTRRNTYFFGNIQAAGRPTAVIRYGEHWPKHVPLLDTARTTARGLPRRPTPTMVTAPWTAIGSLERFGAASASRLLVAERPDLYLMLNNASRAGLASITGVSLPVMLQVPGVERHYRDMLEQVYASDWWREPRPRPLRNAFIWDCRVALLDVFAYDEDWKKNS
;
A
#
# COMPACT_ATOMS: atom_id res chain seq x y z
N MET A 1 -7.64 -24.87 16.55
CA MET A 1 -8.51 -23.75 16.97
C MET A 1 -9.21 -23.23 15.71
N PRO A 2 -10.53 -22.98 15.73
CA PRO A 2 -11.15 -22.29 14.59
C PRO A 2 -10.45 -20.93 14.43
N ALA A 3 -9.98 -20.64 13.22
CA ALA A 3 -9.24 -19.42 12.93
C ALA A 3 -10.15 -18.22 13.18
N TRP A 4 -9.89 -17.45 14.24
CA TRP A 4 -10.56 -16.18 14.46
C TRP A 4 -10.30 -15.29 13.25
N LYS A 5 -11.37 -14.96 12.53
CA LYS A 5 -11.36 -14.06 11.37
C LYS A 5 -12.39 -12.97 11.65
N PRO A 6 -11.98 -11.75 12.05
CA PRO A 6 -12.92 -10.64 12.16
C PRO A 6 -13.59 -10.40 10.81
N SER A 7 -14.85 -9.97 10.81
CA SER A 7 -15.47 -9.47 9.58
C SER A 7 -14.71 -8.20 9.14
N LEU A 8 -14.60 -7.96 7.83
CA LEU A 8 -13.92 -6.75 7.34
C LEU A 8 -14.51 -5.47 7.96
N SER A 9 -15.83 -5.42 8.10
CA SER A 9 -16.56 -4.31 8.72
C SER A 9 -16.25 -4.10 10.21
N SER A 10 -15.67 -5.09 10.90
CA SER A 10 -15.30 -5.00 12.32
C SER A 10 -13.86 -4.55 12.55
N ILE A 11 -13.03 -4.47 11.49
CA ILE A 11 -11.61 -4.12 11.64
C ILE A 11 -11.41 -2.73 12.26
N LEU A 12 -12.30 -1.79 11.96
CA LEU A 12 -12.21 -0.42 12.49
C LEU A 12 -12.67 -0.29 13.96
N SER A 13 -13.37 -1.30 14.50
CA SER A 13 -13.80 -1.33 15.90
C SER A 13 -12.86 -2.12 16.81
N LEU A 14 -11.75 -2.65 16.29
CA LEU A 14 -10.78 -3.40 17.08
C LEU A 14 -9.98 -2.45 18.00
N THR A 15 -9.64 -2.95 19.18
CA THR A 15 -8.54 -2.41 19.98
C THR A 15 -7.20 -2.65 19.29
N TRP A 16 -6.13 -2.00 19.76
CA TRP A 16 -4.79 -2.21 19.19
C TRP A 16 -4.32 -3.67 19.27
N ASP A 17 -4.53 -4.33 20.41
CA ASP A 17 -4.10 -5.71 20.60
C ASP A 17 -4.90 -6.68 19.72
N GLU A 18 -6.21 -6.45 19.56
CA GLU A 18 -7.05 -7.22 18.63
C GLU A 18 -6.67 -6.97 17.17
N TYR A 19 -6.37 -5.73 16.78
CA TYR A 19 -5.87 -5.40 15.45
C TYR A 19 -4.55 -6.12 15.16
N LEU A 20 -3.61 -6.07 16.10
CA LEU A 20 -2.31 -6.74 15.99
C LEU A 20 -2.48 -8.25 15.88
N HIS A 21 -3.36 -8.84 16.69
CA HIS A 21 -3.67 -10.26 16.62
C HIS A 21 -4.30 -10.63 15.27
N ALA A 22 -5.24 -9.81 14.77
CA ALA A 22 -5.92 -10.05 13.49
C ALA A 22 -4.91 -10.01 12.34
N LEU A 23 -4.00 -9.04 12.38
CA LEU A 23 -2.92 -8.92 11.41
C LEU A 23 -2.01 -10.14 11.44
N GLN A 24 -1.59 -10.59 12.62
CA GLN A 24 -0.74 -11.79 12.76
C GLN A 24 -1.43 -13.04 12.18
N VAL A 25 -2.71 -13.27 12.52
CA VAL A 25 -3.48 -14.39 12.00
C VAL A 25 -3.60 -14.30 10.48
N ARG A 26 -3.87 -13.10 9.95
CA ARG A 26 -4.02 -12.90 8.51
C ARG A 26 -2.71 -13.09 7.75
N LEU A 27 -1.61 -12.56 8.25
CA LEU A 27 -0.28 -12.74 7.66
C LEU A 27 0.13 -14.22 7.65
N ALA A 28 -0.13 -14.96 8.74
CA ALA A 28 0.12 -16.40 8.78
C ALA A 28 -0.73 -17.17 7.76
N ALA A 29 -2.00 -16.80 7.57
CA ALA A 29 -2.87 -17.42 6.57
C ALA A 29 -2.37 -17.19 5.13
N TRP A 30 -1.78 -16.03 4.86
CA TRP A 30 -1.14 -15.71 3.57
C TRP A 30 0.07 -16.60 3.30
N GLN A 31 0.95 -16.75 4.29
CA GLN A 31 2.13 -17.64 4.18
C GLN A 31 1.74 -19.09 3.86
N VAL A 32 0.61 -19.56 4.40
CA VAL A 32 0.09 -20.91 4.11
C VAL A 32 -0.52 -21.00 2.70
N ARG A 33 -1.23 -19.97 2.22
CA ARG A 33 -1.81 -19.97 0.87
C ARG A 33 -0.75 -19.97 -0.23
N ASP A 34 0.33 -19.22 -0.04
CA ASP A 34 1.43 -19.17 -1.00
C ASP A 34 2.04 -20.57 -1.25
N ALA A 35 2.21 -21.34 -0.16
CA ALA A 35 2.66 -22.73 -0.25
C ALA A 35 1.72 -23.65 -1.06
N THR A 36 0.44 -23.31 -1.21
CA THR A 36 -0.53 -24.07 -2.01
C THR A 36 -0.66 -23.59 -3.46
N TRP A 37 -0.17 -22.39 -3.77
CA TRP A 37 -0.20 -21.80 -5.12
C TRP A 37 1.08 -22.10 -5.93
N ALA A 38 2.00 -22.89 -5.36
CA ALA A 38 3.19 -23.40 -6.04
C ALA A 38 2.82 -24.29 -7.24
N LYS A 39 2.61 -23.66 -8.39
CA LYS A 39 2.70 -24.29 -9.72
C LYS A 39 4.06 -24.04 -10.40
N TRP A 40 5.02 -23.37 -9.74
CA TRP A 40 6.35 -23.07 -10.28
C TRP A 40 7.41 -22.99 -9.16
N PRO A 41 8.70 -23.23 -9.47
CA PRO A 41 9.75 -23.53 -8.51
C PRO A 41 10.42 -22.26 -7.97
N VAL A 42 9.65 -21.34 -7.40
CA VAL A 42 10.25 -20.42 -6.43
C VAL A 42 10.51 -21.24 -5.18
N THR A 43 11.75 -21.30 -4.70
CA THR A 43 12.02 -22.11 -3.52
C THR A 43 11.22 -21.54 -2.35
N LEU A 44 10.58 -22.43 -1.58
CA LEU A 44 9.80 -22.06 -0.41
C LEU A 44 10.59 -21.11 0.50
N ASP A 45 11.92 -21.23 0.57
CA ASP A 45 12.78 -20.40 1.42
C ASP A 45 12.90 -18.92 0.98
N GLU A 46 12.70 -18.57 -0.30
CA GLU A 46 12.79 -17.16 -0.77
C GLU A 46 11.50 -16.36 -0.53
N VAL A 47 10.34 -17.04 -0.57
CA VAL A 47 9.01 -16.48 -0.30
C VAL A 47 8.66 -16.53 1.19
N ARG A 48 9.18 -17.53 1.91
CA ARG A 48 8.98 -17.75 3.35
C ARG A 48 9.61 -16.67 4.23
N ASP A 49 10.56 -15.91 3.70
CA ASP A 49 11.38 -14.98 4.48
C ASP A 49 10.89 -13.53 4.53
N LYS A 50 9.78 -13.15 3.85
CA LYS A 50 9.26 -11.76 3.93
C LYS A 50 7.75 -11.69 4.15
N SER A 51 7.35 -11.31 5.37
CA SER A 51 5.97 -10.90 5.66
C SER A 51 5.67 -9.54 5.01
N TRP A 52 4.39 -9.17 4.81
CA TRP A 52 4.00 -7.81 4.38
C TRP A 52 4.69 -6.70 5.19
N VAL A 53 4.98 -6.99 6.46
CA VAL A 53 5.70 -6.10 7.37
C VAL A 53 7.14 -5.88 6.89
N ASP A 54 7.83 -6.94 6.48
CA ASP A 54 9.19 -6.88 5.93
C ASP A 54 9.21 -6.20 4.56
N SER A 55 8.16 -6.39 3.75
CA SER A 55 8.02 -5.69 2.48
C SER A 55 7.77 -4.19 2.66
N LEU A 56 6.95 -3.77 3.65
CA LEU A 56 6.84 -2.36 4.01
C LEU A 56 8.17 -1.80 4.55
N ALA A 57 8.92 -2.61 5.30
CA ALA A 57 10.22 -2.20 5.82
C ALA A 57 11.18 -1.91 4.67
N LEU A 58 11.31 -2.85 3.74
CA LEU A 58 12.15 -2.70 2.54
C LEU A 58 11.69 -1.51 1.66
N PHE A 59 10.38 -1.39 1.45
CA PHE A 59 9.77 -0.29 0.71
C PHE A 59 10.13 1.06 1.31
N ARG A 60 10.03 1.19 2.64
CA ARG A 60 10.37 2.42 3.35
C ARG A 60 11.87 2.68 3.36
N GLU A 61 12.70 1.66 3.60
CA GLU A 61 14.15 1.78 3.64
C GLU A 61 14.73 2.30 2.32
N ARG A 62 14.21 1.78 1.19
CA ARG A 62 14.74 2.11 -0.15
C ARG A 62 14.10 3.34 -0.77
N CYS A 63 12.83 3.60 -0.49
CA CYS A 63 12.09 4.66 -1.19
C CYS A 63 11.89 5.93 -0.34
N ALA A 64 11.76 5.82 0.98
CA ALA A 64 11.33 6.95 1.81
C ALA A 64 12.36 8.07 1.80
N GLY A 65 11.92 9.25 1.38
CA GLY A 65 12.73 10.45 1.38
C GLY A 65 13.86 10.54 0.35
N VAL A 66 14.05 9.52 -0.49
CA VAL A 66 14.96 9.57 -1.64
C VAL A 66 14.28 10.39 -2.76
N PRO A 67 14.89 11.46 -3.28
CA PRO A 67 14.35 12.18 -4.44
C PRO A 67 14.11 11.25 -5.62
N LEU A 68 13.05 11.48 -6.41
CA LEU A 68 12.61 10.52 -7.42
C LEU A 68 13.71 10.16 -8.44
N LEU A 69 14.50 11.15 -8.86
CA LEU A 69 15.61 10.95 -9.80
C LEU A 69 16.85 10.31 -9.17
N GLU A 70 16.97 10.35 -7.85
CA GLU A 70 18.10 9.78 -7.10
C GLU A 70 17.83 8.34 -6.64
N MET A 71 16.62 7.83 -6.84
CA MET A 71 16.30 6.43 -6.56
C MET A 71 17.16 5.49 -7.40
N ASP A 72 17.72 4.46 -6.78
CA ASP A 72 18.37 3.38 -7.49
C ASP A 72 17.34 2.50 -8.23
N GLU A 73 17.84 1.57 -9.04
CA GLU A 73 17.01 0.65 -9.81
C GLU A 73 16.11 -0.19 -8.89
N ASP A 74 16.67 -0.74 -7.80
CA ASP A 74 15.95 -1.49 -6.77
C ASP A 74 14.75 -0.68 -6.22
N ALA A 75 14.95 0.58 -5.81
CA ALA A 75 13.89 1.43 -5.25
C ALA A 75 12.80 1.75 -6.28
N ARG A 76 13.17 1.94 -7.55
CA ARG A 76 12.20 2.15 -8.65
C ARG A 76 11.41 0.89 -8.94
N GLU A 77 12.06 -0.28 -8.95
CA GLU A 77 11.39 -1.57 -9.12
C GLU A 77 10.41 -1.85 -7.99
N ILE A 78 10.81 -1.61 -6.75
CA ILE A 78 9.97 -1.71 -5.56
C ILE A 78 8.70 -0.82 -5.68
N LEU A 79 8.83 0.38 -6.26
CA LEU A 79 7.69 1.29 -6.48
C LEU A 79 6.77 0.88 -7.62
N ILE A 80 7.30 0.19 -8.64
CA ILE A 80 6.59 -0.02 -9.91
C ILE A 80 6.08 -1.44 -10.08
N GLY A 81 6.80 -2.41 -9.52
CA GLY A 81 6.75 -3.82 -9.90
C GLY A 81 7.63 -4.11 -11.12
N ASP A 82 8.10 -5.35 -11.20
CA ASP A 82 9.05 -5.79 -12.22
C ASP A 82 8.39 -6.12 -13.58
N TYR A 83 9.00 -5.64 -14.66
CA TYR A 83 8.64 -5.83 -16.08
C TYR A 83 9.77 -6.65 -16.71
N ASP A 84 9.50 -7.89 -17.10
CA ASP A 84 10.20 -8.42 -18.26
C ASP A 84 9.25 -9.16 -19.19
N ALA A 85 9.12 -8.62 -20.39
CA ALA A 85 8.42 -9.22 -21.53
C ALA A 85 9.40 -9.99 -22.44
N GLY A 86 10.66 -10.11 -22.05
CA GLY A 86 11.71 -10.83 -22.76
C GLY A 86 12.07 -12.13 -22.06
N ASP A 87 11.93 -13.22 -22.80
CA ASP A 87 12.42 -14.58 -22.56
C ASP A 87 12.06 -15.31 -21.26
N ALA A 88 11.43 -16.46 -21.47
CA ALA A 88 10.70 -17.22 -20.49
C ALA A 88 11.58 -18.05 -19.52
N ASP A 89 12.89 -17.82 -19.40
CA ASP A 89 13.79 -18.82 -18.80
C ASP A 89 14.58 -18.42 -17.53
N ASP A 90 14.53 -17.17 -17.05
CA ASP A 90 15.20 -16.86 -15.76
C ASP A 90 14.23 -17.03 -14.57
N ASP A 91 14.51 -18.02 -13.74
CA ASP A 91 13.73 -18.47 -12.57
C ASP A 91 13.83 -17.51 -11.38
N THR A 92 14.57 -16.40 -11.53
CA THR A 92 14.71 -15.34 -10.52
C THR A 92 13.61 -14.27 -10.61
N ARG A 93 12.45 -14.58 -11.23
CA ARG A 93 11.32 -13.65 -11.40
C ARG A 93 10.84 -13.12 -10.06
N ARG A 94 11.41 -11.97 -9.69
CA ARG A 94 11.04 -11.13 -8.57
C ARG A 94 9.70 -10.48 -8.89
N ASN A 95 8.63 -11.26 -8.81
CA ASN A 95 7.26 -10.74 -8.86
C ASN A 95 6.95 -9.98 -7.54
N THR A 96 7.87 -9.08 -7.16
CA THR A 96 8.13 -8.62 -5.81
C THR A 96 7.30 -7.42 -5.44
N TYR A 97 6.51 -7.44 -4.37
CA TYR A 97 5.69 -8.49 -3.77
C TYR A 97 4.67 -7.68 -2.93
N PHE A 98 3.46 -8.19 -2.75
CA PHE A 98 2.42 -7.69 -1.83
C PHE A 98 1.59 -6.45 -2.22
N PHE A 99 2.16 -5.31 -2.63
CA PHE A 99 1.37 -4.07 -2.82
C PHE A 99 0.66 -3.92 -4.19
N GLY A 100 0.81 -4.91 -5.08
CA GLY A 100 0.27 -4.91 -6.44
C GLY A 100 1.12 -4.14 -7.46
N ASN A 101 0.91 -4.43 -8.74
CA ASN A 101 1.68 -3.91 -9.88
C ASN A 101 1.02 -2.63 -10.47
N ILE A 102 1.81 -1.57 -10.77
CA ILE A 102 1.32 -0.34 -11.44
C ILE A 102 1.65 -0.26 -12.93
N GLN A 103 2.10 -1.34 -13.55
CA GLN A 103 2.43 -1.39 -14.98
C GLN A 103 1.28 -0.99 -15.89
N ALA A 104 0.04 -1.36 -15.53
CA ALA A 104 -1.15 -0.93 -16.25
C ALA A 104 -1.40 0.60 -16.18
N ALA A 105 -0.66 1.33 -15.34
CA ALA A 105 -0.73 2.79 -15.29
C ALA A 105 0.02 3.45 -16.47
N GLY A 106 0.92 2.74 -17.16
CA GLY A 106 1.62 3.24 -18.34
C GLY A 106 2.62 4.37 -18.01
N ARG A 107 2.23 5.63 -18.20
CA ARG A 107 3.15 6.77 -18.10
C ARG A 107 3.69 7.09 -16.69
N PRO A 108 2.96 6.88 -15.57
CA PRO A 108 3.55 6.99 -14.22
C PRO A 108 4.74 6.06 -14.03
N THR A 109 4.68 4.84 -14.58
CA THR A 109 5.83 3.92 -14.61
C THR A 109 7.02 4.55 -15.33
N ALA A 110 6.80 5.20 -16.48
CA ALA A 110 7.86 5.87 -17.22
C ALA A 110 8.46 7.06 -16.44
N VAL A 111 7.67 7.81 -15.67
CA VAL A 111 8.19 8.91 -14.83
C VAL A 111 9.00 8.37 -13.65
N ILE A 112 8.57 7.27 -13.03
CA ILE A 112 9.30 6.69 -11.89
C ILE A 112 10.57 5.96 -12.38
N ARG A 113 10.53 5.24 -13.50
CA ARG A 113 11.72 4.57 -14.08
C ARG A 113 12.71 5.56 -14.70
N TYR A 114 12.18 6.51 -15.47
CA TYR A 114 12.96 7.33 -16.39
C TYR A 114 12.59 8.80 -16.24
N GLY A 115 12.50 9.33 -15.01
CA GLY A 115 11.97 10.68 -14.73
C GLY A 115 12.54 11.82 -15.60
N GLU A 116 13.70 11.62 -16.21
CA GLU A 116 14.27 12.41 -17.30
C GLU A 116 13.35 12.65 -18.51
N HIS A 117 12.43 11.73 -18.83
CA HIS A 117 11.49 11.88 -19.94
C HIS A 117 10.27 12.75 -19.60
N TRP A 118 10.05 13.06 -18.32
CA TRP A 118 8.94 13.91 -17.84
C TRP A 118 9.39 14.85 -16.71
N PRO A 119 10.41 15.70 -16.96
CA PRO A 119 11.04 16.51 -15.90
C PRO A 119 10.06 17.50 -15.26
N LYS A 120 8.97 17.86 -15.96
CA LYS A 120 7.90 18.72 -15.43
C LYS A 120 7.14 18.13 -14.23
N HIS A 121 7.12 16.81 -14.06
CA HIS A 121 6.39 16.14 -12.98
C HIS A 121 7.25 15.90 -11.73
N VAL A 122 8.55 15.71 -11.91
CA VAL A 122 9.50 15.39 -10.81
C VAL A 122 9.40 16.39 -9.65
N PRO A 123 9.48 17.72 -9.84
CA PRO A 123 9.43 18.66 -8.72
C PRO A 123 8.12 18.60 -7.94
N LEU A 124 7.00 18.36 -8.63
CA LEU A 124 5.68 18.27 -8.00
C LEU A 124 5.54 16.97 -7.19
N LEU A 125 6.05 15.85 -7.71
CA LEU A 125 6.08 14.58 -7.01
C LEU A 125 6.95 14.67 -5.74
N ASP A 126 8.16 15.23 -5.84
CA ASP A 126 9.05 15.39 -4.69
C ASP A 126 8.49 16.39 -3.67
N THR A 127 7.82 17.45 -4.12
CA THR A 127 7.11 18.39 -3.24
C THR A 127 5.98 17.70 -2.47
N ALA A 128 5.14 16.92 -3.16
CA ALA A 128 4.03 16.20 -2.52
C ALA A 128 4.55 15.14 -1.52
N ARG A 129 5.59 14.39 -1.88
CA ARG A 129 6.23 13.40 -0.99
C ARG A 129 6.86 14.07 0.24
N THR A 130 7.55 15.19 0.06
CA THR A 130 8.12 15.99 1.15
C THR A 130 7.04 16.57 2.06
N THR A 131 5.94 17.04 1.47
CA THR A 131 4.77 17.52 2.23
C THR A 131 4.19 16.41 3.10
N ALA A 132 4.01 15.21 2.54
CA ALA A 132 3.50 14.05 3.28
C ALA A 132 4.41 13.66 4.45
N ARG A 133 5.74 13.63 4.25
CA ARG A 133 6.72 13.39 5.32
C ARG A 133 6.60 14.40 6.46
N GLY A 134 6.38 15.67 6.13
CA GLY A 134 6.26 16.77 7.10
C GLY A 134 4.94 16.80 7.89
N LEU A 135 3.96 15.95 7.55
CA LEU A 135 2.68 15.92 8.27
C LEU A 135 2.87 15.53 9.74
N PRO A 136 2.08 16.08 10.67
CA PRO A 136 2.09 15.65 12.06
C PRO A 136 1.71 14.18 12.19
N ARG A 137 1.96 13.58 13.36
CA ARG A 137 1.57 12.18 13.63
C ARG A 137 0.06 11.95 13.58
N ARG A 138 -0.73 12.98 13.90
CA ARG A 138 -2.20 12.96 13.84
C ARG A 138 -2.68 14.11 12.96
N PRO A 139 -2.55 13.99 11.63
CA PRO A 139 -3.04 15.00 10.71
C PRO A 139 -4.57 14.92 10.60
N THR A 140 -5.18 15.98 10.10
CA THR A 140 -6.56 15.87 9.63
C THR A 140 -6.59 15.14 8.28
N PRO A 141 -7.68 14.43 7.93
CA PRO A 141 -7.81 13.81 6.62
C PRO A 141 -7.59 14.77 5.45
N THR A 142 -7.98 16.05 5.57
CA THR A 142 -7.71 17.09 4.57
C THR A 142 -6.21 17.35 4.34
N MET A 143 -5.41 17.36 5.41
CA MET A 143 -3.95 17.53 5.27
C MET A 143 -3.32 16.37 4.51
N VAL A 144 -3.87 15.16 4.71
CA VAL A 144 -3.40 13.93 4.07
C VAL A 144 -3.84 13.86 2.61
N THR A 145 -5.05 14.33 2.29
CA THR A 145 -5.56 14.29 0.91
C THR A 145 -4.89 15.32 0.00
N ALA A 146 -4.38 16.44 0.53
CA ALA A 146 -3.71 17.46 -0.28
C ALA A 146 -2.54 16.92 -1.16
N PRO A 147 -1.51 16.24 -0.62
CA PRO A 147 -0.45 15.66 -1.46
C PRO A 147 -0.96 14.53 -2.36
N TRP A 148 -2.00 13.80 -1.94
CA TRP A 148 -2.61 12.75 -2.76
C TRP A 148 -3.31 13.33 -3.99
N THR A 149 -4.09 14.39 -3.82
CA THR A 149 -4.73 15.13 -4.91
C THR A 149 -3.70 15.78 -5.81
N ALA A 150 -2.64 16.36 -5.24
CA ALA A 150 -1.55 16.96 -6.02
C ALA A 150 -0.94 15.95 -7.00
N ILE A 151 -0.56 14.76 -6.52
CA ILE A 151 -0.02 13.70 -7.39
C ILE A 151 -1.09 13.18 -8.36
N GLY A 152 -2.30 12.91 -7.88
CA GLY A 152 -3.38 12.37 -8.70
C GLY A 152 -3.88 13.31 -9.80
N SER A 153 -3.64 14.62 -9.67
CA SER A 153 -4.00 15.64 -10.66
C SER A 153 -2.98 15.78 -11.80
N LEU A 154 -1.79 15.17 -11.67
CA LEU A 154 -0.77 15.22 -12.71
C LEU A 154 -1.25 14.46 -13.95
N GLU A 155 -0.86 14.96 -15.12
CA GLU A 155 -1.16 14.32 -16.38
C GLU A 155 -0.78 12.83 -16.32
N ARG A 156 -1.77 11.94 -16.49
CA ARG A 156 -1.63 10.48 -16.55
C ARG A 156 -1.27 9.80 -15.22
N PHE A 157 -1.22 10.53 -14.12
CA PHE A 157 -1.24 9.95 -12.78
C PHE A 157 -2.68 9.68 -12.32
N GLY A 158 -2.81 8.88 -11.27
CA GLY A 158 -4.09 8.62 -10.63
C GLY A 158 -3.91 8.17 -9.18
N ALA A 159 -5.02 7.98 -8.48
CA ALA A 159 -5.09 7.57 -7.08
C ALA A 159 -4.20 6.38 -6.68
N ALA A 160 -4.04 5.37 -7.54
CA ALA A 160 -3.19 4.20 -7.25
C ALA A 160 -1.70 4.57 -7.22
N SER A 161 -1.24 5.38 -8.18
CA SER A 161 0.14 5.89 -8.17
C SER A 161 0.36 6.87 -7.03
N ALA A 162 -0.61 7.74 -6.76
CA ALA A 162 -0.56 8.71 -5.66
C ALA A 162 -0.48 8.02 -4.29
N SER A 163 -1.40 7.09 -4.01
CA SER A 163 -1.38 6.33 -2.75
C SER A 163 -0.08 5.55 -2.56
N ARG A 164 0.45 4.91 -3.61
CA ARG A 164 1.68 4.12 -3.50
C ARG A 164 2.92 4.96 -3.19
N LEU A 165 3.09 6.08 -3.88
CA LEU A 165 4.17 7.03 -3.59
C LEU A 165 4.06 7.57 -2.16
N LEU A 166 2.85 7.82 -1.67
CA LEU A 166 2.63 8.39 -0.33
C LEU A 166 2.71 7.35 0.80
N VAL A 167 2.37 6.09 0.53
CA VAL A 167 2.62 4.98 1.47
C VAL A 167 4.12 4.78 1.69
N ALA A 168 4.97 5.06 0.69
CA ALA A 168 6.42 4.98 0.86
C ALA A 168 6.92 5.98 1.90
N GLU A 169 6.30 7.16 1.91
CA GLU A 169 6.65 8.24 2.83
C GLU A 169 6.02 8.07 4.21
N ARG A 170 4.75 7.67 4.27
CA ARG A 170 3.91 7.64 5.48
C ARG A 170 2.94 6.46 5.50
N PRO A 171 3.43 5.23 5.72
CA PRO A 171 2.59 4.04 5.76
C PRO A 171 1.64 4.02 6.98
N ASP A 172 1.84 4.91 7.96
CA ASP A 172 0.93 5.16 9.07
C ASP A 172 -0.26 6.05 8.72
N LEU A 173 -0.26 6.70 7.56
CA LEU A 173 -1.29 7.67 7.17
C LEU A 173 -2.08 7.26 5.94
N TYR A 174 -1.43 6.69 4.93
CA TYR A 174 -2.04 6.47 3.62
C TYR A 174 -2.52 5.03 3.44
N LEU A 175 -3.75 4.90 2.91
CA LEU A 175 -4.26 3.63 2.39
C LEU A 175 -3.65 3.38 1.01
N MET A 176 -3.13 2.18 0.80
CA MET A 176 -2.71 1.70 -0.52
C MET A 176 -3.95 1.40 -1.37
N LEU A 177 -4.07 2.04 -2.53
CA LEU A 177 -5.19 1.77 -3.45
C LEU A 177 -4.71 0.94 -4.63
N ASN A 178 -5.33 -0.22 -4.82
CA ASN A 178 -5.22 -0.99 -6.05
C ASN A 178 -6.58 -1.64 -6.41
N ASN A 179 -6.69 -2.16 -7.63
CA ASN A 179 -7.95 -2.76 -8.09
C ASN A 179 -8.36 -3.99 -7.27
N ALA A 180 -7.39 -4.72 -6.71
CA ALA A 180 -7.60 -5.95 -5.95
C ALA A 180 -7.96 -5.71 -4.47
N SER A 181 -7.70 -4.52 -3.92
CA SER A 181 -8.04 -4.18 -2.53
C SER A 181 -9.25 -3.27 -2.41
N ARG A 182 -9.69 -2.63 -3.50
CA ARG A 182 -10.79 -1.65 -3.47
C ARG A 182 -12.08 -2.16 -2.82
N ALA A 183 -12.53 -3.38 -3.14
CA ALA A 183 -13.76 -3.91 -2.56
C ALA A 183 -13.59 -4.23 -1.07
N GLY A 184 -12.46 -4.83 -0.70
CA GLY A 184 -12.13 -5.11 0.70
C GLY A 184 -12.03 -3.82 1.54
N LEU A 185 -11.36 -2.79 1.01
CA LEU A 185 -11.30 -1.47 1.66
C LEU A 185 -12.67 -0.83 1.79
N ALA A 186 -13.55 -0.98 0.80
CA ALA A 186 -14.93 -0.52 0.89
C ALA A 186 -15.72 -1.30 1.96
N SER A 187 -15.50 -2.61 2.10
CA SER A 187 -16.11 -3.39 3.19
C SER A 187 -15.57 -3.02 4.58
N ILE A 188 -14.30 -2.63 4.69
CA ILE A 188 -13.69 -2.18 5.94
C ILE A 188 -14.22 -0.81 6.34
N THR A 189 -14.23 0.12 5.40
CA THR A 189 -14.54 1.54 5.67
C THR A 189 -16.01 1.89 5.52
N GLY A 190 -16.81 1.04 4.87
CA GLY A 190 -18.18 1.38 4.47
C GLY A 190 -18.27 2.42 3.35
N VAL A 191 -17.13 2.85 2.79
CA VAL A 191 -17.05 3.87 1.74
C VAL A 191 -16.64 3.21 0.43
N SER A 192 -17.47 3.32 -0.60
CA SER A 192 -17.10 2.83 -1.94
C SER A 192 -16.24 3.86 -2.67
N LEU A 193 -15.08 3.43 -3.17
CA LEU A 193 -14.29 4.22 -4.12
C LEU A 193 -14.83 4.01 -5.55
N PRO A 194 -15.13 5.09 -6.29
CA PRO A 194 -15.53 4.99 -7.70
C PRO A 194 -14.54 4.16 -8.53
N VAL A 195 -15.06 3.41 -9.50
CA VAL A 195 -14.24 2.57 -10.40
C VAL A 195 -13.29 3.44 -11.22
N MET A 196 -13.76 4.61 -11.67
CA MET A 196 -12.97 5.58 -12.41
C MET A 196 -12.47 6.67 -11.48
N LEU A 197 -11.15 6.83 -11.41
CA LEU A 197 -10.48 7.84 -10.60
C LEU A 197 -10.67 9.26 -11.13
N GLN A 198 -11.11 9.41 -12.37
CA GLN A 198 -11.44 10.72 -12.98
C GLN A 198 -12.84 11.22 -12.59
N VAL A 199 -13.59 10.46 -11.78
CA VAL A 199 -14.89 10.90 -11.27
C VAL A 199 -14.68 12.15 -10.39
N PRO A 200 -15.34 13.28 -10.72
CA PRO A 200 -15.29 14.47 -9.90
C PRO A 200 -15.65 14.14 -8.44
N GLY A 201 -14.81 14.58 -7.51
CA GLY A 201 -15.01 14.30 -6.09
C GLY A 201 -14.46 12.96 -5.60
N VAL A 202 -13.66 12.21 -6.38
CA VAL A 202 -12.95 11.02 -5.88
C VAL A 202 -12.12 11.29 -4.62
N GLU A 203 -11.58 12.51 -4.48
CA GLU A 203 -10.90 12.97 -3.27
C GLU A 203 -11.79 12.87 -2.03
N ARG A 204 -13.08 13.23 -2.15
CA ARG A 204 -14.04 13.12 -1.06
C ARG A 204 -14.14 11.68 -0.59
N HIS A 205 -14.29 10.71 -1.50
CA HIS A 205 -14.36 9.30 -1.14
C HIS A 205 -13.07 8.81 -0.44
N TYR A 206 -11.89 9.21 -0.93
CA TYR A 206 -10.63 8.85 -0.27
C TYR A 206 -10.50 9.49 1.11
N ARG A 207 -10.88 10.77 1.24
CA ARG A 207 -10.91 11.47 2.53
C ARG A 207 -11.87 10.78 3.50
N ASP A 208 -13.08 10.45 3.06
CA ASP A 208 -14.09 9.80 3.88
C ASP A 208 -13.60 8.41 4.34
N MET A 209 -12.88 7.65 3.49
CA MET A 209 -12.21 6.41 3.91
C MET A 209 -11.19 6.66 5.03
N LEU A 210 -10.32 7.67 4.87
CA LEU A 210 -9.32 8.01 5.89
C LEU A 210 -9.97 8.51 7.19
N GLU A 211 -11.10 9.23 7.11
CA GLU A 211 -11.89 9.63 8.28
C GLU A 211 -12.33 8.40 9.09
N GLN A 212 -12.84 7.36 8.43
CA GLN A 212 -13.22 6.12 9.11
C GLN A 212 -12.02 5.42 9.76
N VAL A 213 -10.88 5.37 9.06
CA VAL A 213 -9.65 4.77 9.61
C VAL A 213 -9.16 5.57 10.82
N TYR A 214 -9.11 6.90 10.75
CA TYR A 214 -8.58 7.73 11.83
C TYR A 214 -9.52 7.82 13.04
N ALA A 215 -10.81 7.51 12.84
CA ALA A 215 -11.77 7.35 13.92
C ALA A 215 -11.59 6.04 14.70
N SER A 216 -10.93 5.03 14.14
CA SER A 216 -10.70 3.74 14.82
C SER A 216 -9.89 3.88 16.11
N ASP A 217 -10.16 3.01 17.08
CA ASP A 217 -9.47 3.01 18.37
C ASP A 217 -7.99 2.62 18.20
N TRP A 218 -7.71 1.55 17.42
CA TRP A 218 -6.35 1.11 17.16
C TRP A 218 -5.48 2.17 16.46
N TRP A 219 -6.04 3.04 15.61
CA TRP A 219 -5.26 4.12 14.99
C TRP A 219 -4.93 5.23 15.99
N ARG A 220 -5.85 5.49 16.93
CA ARG A 220 -5.70 6.50 17.99
C ARG A 220 -4.87 6.02 19.18
N GLU A 221 -4.43 4.76 19.19
CA GLU A 221 -3.57 4.23 20.23
C GLU A 221 -2.20 4.94 20.24
N PRO A 222 -1.60 5.25 21.40
CA PRO A 222 -0.21 5.66 21.49
C PRO A 222 0.74 4.64 20.86
N ARG A 223 1.82 5.14 20.25
CA ARG A 223 2.86 4.28 19.69
C ARG A 223 3.44 3.37 20.80
N PRO A 224 3.39 2.04 20.64
CA PRO A 224 3.88 1.11 21.64
C PRO A 224 5.42 1.20 21.78
N ARG A 225 5.94 0.78 22.94
CA ARG A 225 7.38 0.83 23.24
C ARG A 225 8.21 -0.27 22.57
N PRO A 226 7.79 -1.54 22.53
CA PRO A 226 8.58 -2.60 21.88
C PRO A 226 8.82 -2.28 20.41
N LEU A 227 10.08 -2.37 19.95
CA LEU A 227 10.48 -1.97 18.60
C LEU A 227 9.64 -2.61 17.50
N ARG A 228 9.34 -3.91 17.62
CA ARG A 228 8.54 -4.64 16.63
C ARG A 228 7.09 -4.12 16.54
N ASN A 229 6.44 -3.90 17.67
CA ASN A 229 5.07 -3.37 17.69
C ASN A 229 5.05 -1.90 17.23
N ALA A 230 6.11 -1.16 17.54
CA ALA A 230 6.27 0.23 17.13
C ALA A 230 6.41 0.34 15.60
N PHE A 231 7.10 -0.61 14.96
CA PHE A 231 7.18 -0.68 13.50
C PHE A 231 5.81 -0.97 12.86
N ILE A 232 5.09 -1.98 13.36
CA ILE A 232 3.73 -2.28 12.89
C ILE A 232 2.82 -1.07 13.07
N TRP A 233 2.95 -0.37 14.20
CA TRP A 233 2.24 0.88 14.45
C TRP A 233 2.61 1.97 13.44
N ASP A 234 3.89 2.13 13.10
CA ASP A 234 4.35 3.08 12.07
C ASP A 234 3.89 2.70 10.65
N CYS A 235 3.31 1.51 10.45
CA CYS A 235 2.84 0.98 9.17
C CYS A 235 1.33 0.66 9.13
N ARG A 236 0.62 0.95 10.23
CA ARG A 236 -0.72 0.41 10.53
C ARG A 236 -1.80 0.70 9.49
N VAL A 237 -1.73 1.82 8.77
CA VAL A 237 -2.75 2.14 7.75
C VAL A 237 -2.48 1.39 6.45
N ALA A 238 -1.22 1.36 6.00
CA ALA A 238 -0.82 0.59 4.83
C ALA A 238 -1.10 -0.91 5.01
N LEU A 239 -0.98 -1.43 6.23
CA LEU A 239 -1.27 -2.83 6.57
C LEU A 239 -2.76 -3.20 6.52
N LEU A 240 -3.68 -2.24 6.37
CA LEU A 240 -5.09 -2.58 6.10
C LEU A 240 -5.26 -3.32 4.77
N ASP A 241 -4.34 -3.15 3.84
CA ASP A 241 -4.34 -3.84 2.56
C ASP A 241 -4.22 -5.38 2.75
N VAL A 242 -3.57 -5.85 3.82
CA VAL A 242 -3.47 -7.29 4.17
C VAL A 242 -4.84 -7.95 4.37
N PHE A 243 -5.80 -7.18 4.87
CA PHE A 243 -7.18 -7.63 5.06
C PHE A 243 -8.00 -7.44 3.79
N ALA A 244 -7.80 -6.33 3.09
CA ALA A 244 -8.58 -5.97 1.90
C ALA A 244 -8.22 -6.78 0.66
N TYR A 245 -6.96 -7.20 0.57
CA TYR A 245 -6.44 -8.07 -0.48
C TYR A 245 -6.87 -9.51 -0.15
N ASP A 246 -7.85 -10.03 -0.88
CA ASP A 246 -8.24 -11.45 -0.90
C ASP A 246 -8.76 -11.81 -2.29
N GLU A 247 -8.29 -12.89 -2.90
CA GLU A 247 -8.91 -13.40 -4.12
C GLU A 247 -10.19 -14.20 -3.84
N ASP A 248 -10.37 -14.70 -2.62
CA ASP A 248 -11.57 -15.47 -2.26
C ASP A 248 -12.82 -14.59 -2.21
N TRP A 249 -12.68 -13.26 -2.01
CA TRP A 249 -13.83 -12.36 -2.06
C TRP A 249 -14.33 -12.13 -3.50
N LYS A 250 -13.46 -12.23 -4.51
CA LYS A 250 -13.84 -12.09 -5.93
C LYS A 250 -14.69 -13.26 -6.45
N LYS A 251 -14.64 -14.43 -5.77
CA LYS A 251 -15.42 -15.62 -6.17
C LYS A 251 -16.89 -15.57 -5.74
N ASN A 252 -17.25 -14.63 -4.86
CA ASN A 252 -18.62 -14.49 -4.32
C ASN A 252 -19.28 -13.14 -4.68
N SER A 253 -18.71 -12.38 -5.62
CA SER A 253 -19.23 -11.09 -6.11
C SER A 253 -19.57 -11.14 -7.59
#